data_AF-A0A8S8YW03-F1
#
_entry.id   AF-A0A8S8YW03-F1
#
_cell.length_a   1.000
_cell.length_b   1.000
_cell.length_c   1.000
_cell.angle_alpha   90.00
_cell.angle_beta   90.00
_cell.angle_gamma   90.00
#
_symmetry.space_group_name_H-M   'P 1'
#
loop_
_entity.id
_entity.type
_entity.pdbx_description
1 polymer ?
#
loop_
_entity_poly.entity_id
_entity_poly.type
_entity_poly.pdbx_seq_one_letter_code
_entity_poly.pdbx_strand_id
1 'polypeptide(L)'
;MKVLSEKIKSKGSRHLSVHFEKGSRTKLHFHNGNQVLMAVKGKGSLEIFKKYGTKKSEFKIKKTERISLNEGDIVHIPPKHFILMVQLKK
;
A
#
# COMPACT_ATOMS: atom_id res chain seq x y z
N MET A 1 -15.41 -13.63 1.38
CA MET A 1 -15.53 -12.17 1.60
C MET A 1 -16.22 -11.57 0.38
N LYS A 2 -17.28 -10.76 0.55
CA LYS A 2 -18.02 -10.19 -0.58
C LYS A 2 -17.27 -8.96 -1.09
N VAL A 3 -16.71 -9.04 -2.30
CA VAL A 3 -15.95 -7.95 -2.92
C VAL A 3 -16.96 -6.98 -3.56
N LEU A 4 -17.11 -5.79 -2.99
CA LEU A 4 -18.13 -4.81 -3.42
C LEU A 4 -17.71 -3.99 -4.65
N SER A 5 -16.43 -4.00 -5.01
CA SER A 5 -15.91 -3.21 -6.13
C SER A 5 -16.51 -3.60 -7.48
N GLU A 6 -16.93 -4.85 -7.65
CA GLU A 6 -17.58 -5.31 -8.88
C GLU A 6 -18.98 -4.70 -9.08
N LYS A 7 -19.64 -4.28 -8.00
CA LYS A 7 -20.97 -3.67 -8.04
C LYS A 7 -20.92 -2.16 -8.29
N ILE A 8 -19.83 -1.51 -7.89
CA ILE A 8 -19.67 -0.06 -8.05
C ILE A 8 -18.88 0.20 -9.33
N LYS A 9 -19.58 0.29 -10.46
CA LYS A 9 -18.98 0.71 -11.74
C LYS A 9 -18.67 2.21 -11.71
N SER A 10 -17.60 2.59 -11.04
CA SER A 10 -17.14 3.98 -11.05
C SER A 10 -16.43 4.28 -12.38
N LYS A 11 -16.86 5.32 -13.10
CA LYS A 11 -16.11 5.86 -14.23
C LYS A 11 -14.99 6.75 -13.67
N GLY A 12 -13.74 6.28 -13.74
CA GLY A 12 -12.55 7.07 -13.40
C GLY A 12 -11.82 6.69 -12.11
N SER A 13 -12.42 5.87 -11.23
CA SER A 13 -11.73 5.33 -10.05
C SER A 13 -11.86 3.80 -9.98
N ARG A 14 -10.88 3.14 -9.34
CA ARG A 14 -10.89 1.69 -9.15
C ARG A 14 -10.90 1.41 -7.65
N HIS A 15 -11.88 0.66 -7.21
CA HIS A 15 -11.96 0.17 -5.83
C HIS A 15 -11.46 -1.27 -5.80
N LEU A 16 -10.61 -1.62 -4.85
CA LEU A 16 -10.08 -2.97 -4.69
C LEU A 16 -10.12 -3.32 -3.20
N SER A 17 -10.67 -4.49 -2.88
CA SER A 17 -10.55 -5.08 -1.55
C SER A 17 -9.43 -6.11 -1.61
N VAL A 18 -8.46 -5.98 -0.72
CA VAL A 18 -7.31 -6.88 -0.63
C VAL A 18 -7.30 -7.55 0.74
N HIS A 19 -6.97 -8.84 0.77
CA HIS A 19 -6.81 -9.60 1.99
C HIS A 19 -5.35 -9.99 2.17
N PHE A 20 -4.83 -9.77 3.38
CA PHE A 20 -3.50 -10.20 3.77
C PHE A 20 -3.63 -11.36 4.76
N GLU A 21 -2.79 -12.38 4.58
CA GLU A 21 -2.74 -13.56 5.43
C GLU A 21 -1.50 -13.56 6.31
N LYS A 22 -1.70 -13.70 7.64
CA LYS A 22 -0.71 -14.01 8.67
C LYS A 22 0.70 -13.43 8.45
N GLY A 23 0.81 -12.11 8.34
CA GLY A 23 2.11 -11.46 8.20
C GLY A 23 2.59 -11.30 6.77
N SER A 24 1.71 -11.57 5.79
CA SER A 24 2.03 -11.36 4.39
C SER A 24 2.33 -9.89 4.11
N ARG A 25 3.08 -9.67 3.02
CA ARG A 25 3.47 -8.35 2.55
C ARG A 25 3.43 -8.28 1.04
N THR A 26 3.22 -7.08 0.51
CA THR A 26 3.37 -6.86 -0.93
C THR A 26 4.84 -6.89 -1.33
N LYS A 27 5.09 -7.02 -2.64
CA LYS A 27 6.38 -6.59 -3.21
C LYS A 27 6.50 -5.06 -3.10
N LEU A 28 7.72 -4.54 -3.15
CA LEU A 28 7.95 -3.11 -3.27
C LEU A 28 7.42 -2.62 -4.63
N HIS A 29 6.55 -1.62 -4.65
CA HIS A 29 5.92 -1.11 -5.87
C HIS A 29 5.50 0.34 -5.71
N PHE A 30 5.04 0.98 -6.79
CA PHE A 30 4.43 2.30 -6.76
C PHE A 30 3.20 2.34 -7.66
N HIS A 31 2.39 3.39 -7.50
CA HIS A 31 1.22 3.65 -8.34
C HIS A 31 1.43 4.89 -9.19
N ASN A 32 0.86 4.91 -10.40
CA ASN A 32 0.94 6.07 -11.30
C ASN A 32 -0.08 7.16 -10.96
N GLY A 33 -1.17 6.81 -10.27
CA GLY A 33 -2.20 7.74 -9.81
C GLY A 33 -2.29 7.76 -8.28
N ASN A 34 -3.03 8.73 -7.76
CA ASN A 34 -3.36 8.82 -6.33
C ASN A 34 -4.12 7.57 -5.88
N GLN A 35 -3.86 7.14 -4.65
CA GLN A 35 -4.65 6.10 -3.99
C GLN A 35 -5.03 6.50 -2.58
N VAL A 36 -6.14 5.94 -2.12
CA VAL A 36 -6.57 5.99 -0.73
C VAL A 36 -6.66 4.56 -0.25
N LEU A 37 -5.91 4.25 0.81
CA LEU A 37 -5.92 2.96 1.49
C LEU A 37 -6.73 3.10 2.77
N MET A 38 -7.68 2.20 2.99
CA MET A 38 -8.45 2.11 4.22
C MET A 38 -8.17 0.77 4.90
N ALA A 39 -7.77 0.81 6.16
CA ALA A 39 -7.57 -0.38 6.97
C ALA A 39 -8.92 -0.87 7.51
N VAL A 40 -9.46 -1.92 6.90
CA VAL A 40 -10.82 -2.41 7.23
C VAL A 40 -10.83 -3.31 8.46
N LYS A 41 -9.86 -4.22 8.58
CA LYS A 41 -9.78 -5.19 9.68
C LYS A 41 -8.34 -5.65 9.92
N GLY A 42 -7.97 -5.86 11.18
CA GLY A 42 -6.63 -6.22 11.63
C GLY A 42 -5.69 -5.03 11.76
N LYS A 43 -4.42 -5.34 11.99
CA LYS A 43 -3.34 -4.36 12.08
C LYS A 43 -2.34 -4.56 10.95
N GLY A 44 -1.83 -3.45 10.43
CA GLY A 44 -0.85 -3.44 9.35
C GLY A 44 0.13 -2.29 9.48
N SER A 45 1.01 -2.17 8.49
CA SER A 45 1.78 -0.95 8.29
C SER A 45 1.96 -0.66 6.80
N LEU A 46 1.91 0.63 6.46
CA LEU A 46 2.36 1.16 5.19
C LEU A 46 3.79 1.67 5.37
N GLU A 47 4.73 1.07 4.64
CA GLU A 47 6.12 1.46 4.67
C GLU A 47 6.48 2.19 3.38
N ILE A 48 7.09 3.37 3.51
CA ILE A 48 7.47 4.22 2.38
C ILE A 48 8.98 4.15 2.20
N PHE A 49 9.41 4.06 0.95
CA PHE A 49 10.81 3.94 0.55
C PHE A 49 11.17 5.00 -0.47
N LYS A 50 12.44 5.40 -0.44
CA LYS A 50 13.04 6.27 -1.45
C LYS A 50 14.20 5.56 -2.13
N LYS A 51 14.23 5.64 -3.46
CA LYS A 51 15.36 5.22 -4.28
C LYS A 51 16.35 6.39 -4.39
N TYR A 52 17.62 6.09 -4.15
CA TYR A 52 18.75 7.00 -4.32
C TYR A 52 19.66 6.45 -5.41
N GLY A 53 20.16 7.32 -6.29
CA GLY A 53 20.91 6.91 -7.48
C GLY A 53 20.01 6.49 -8.64
N THR A 54 20.45 6.79 -9.86
CA THR A 54 19.68 6.59 -11.09
C THR A 54 20.18 5.41 -11.93
N LYS A 55 21.44 5.01 -11.77
CA LYS A 55 22.05 3.88 -12.48
C LYS A 55 21.49 2.54 -11.99
N LYS A 56 21.48 1.53 -12.86
CA LYS A 56 21.00 0.18 -12.52
C LYS A 56 21.91 -0.56 -11.55
N SER A 57 23.23 -0.35 -11.61
CA SER A 57 24.23 -0.97 -10.73
C SER A 57 24.52 -0.16 -9.47
N GLU A 58 24.26 1.15 -9.49
CA GLU A 58 24.59 2.07 -8.40
C GLU A 58 23.32 2.77 -7.90
N PHE A 59 22.47 2.02 -7.19
CA PHE A 59 21.34 2.59 -6.48
C PHE A 59 21.19 1.98 -5.09
N LYS A 60 20.54 2.73 -4.19
CA LYS A 60 20.14 2.27 -2.87
C LYS A 60 18.65 2.52 -2.68
N ILE A 61 17.95 1.59 -2.04
CA ILE A 61 16.57 1.78 -1.61
C ILE A 61 16.59 1.83 -0.08
N LYS A 62 16.05 2.90 0.50
CA LYS A 62 15.97 3.04 1.96
C LYS A 62 14.54 3.31 2.38
N LYS A 63 14.12 2.68 3.48
CA LYS A 63 12.88 3.01 4.17
C LYS A 63 13.02 4.42 4.73
N THR A 64 12.06 5.28 4.46
CA THR A 64 12.00 6.66 4.97
C THR A 64 10.94 6.81 6.03
N GLU A 65 9.88 6.01 5.97
CA GLU A 65 8.76 6.12 6.89
C GLU A 65 8.09 4.76 7.10
N ARG A 66 7.50 4.58 8.28
CA ARG A 66 6.59 3.47 8.59
C ARG A 66 5.38 4.03 9.31
N ILE A 67 4.24 3.94 8.66
CA ILE A 67 2.94 4.34 9.20
C ILE A 67 2.26 3.08 9.70
N SER A 68 1.91 3.05 10.99
CA SER A 68 1.10 1.97 11.55
C SER A 68 -0.35 2.17 11.12
N LEU A 69 -1.02 1.07 10.74
CA LEU A 69 -2.42 1.08 10.32
C LEU A 69 -3.23 0.22 11.29
N ASN A 70 -4.20 0.85 11.95
CA ASN A 70 -5.22 0.21 12.77
C ASN A 70 -6.57 0.21 12.03
N GLU A 71 -7.52 -0.58 12.52
CA GLU A 71 -8.86 -0.65 11.95
C GLU A 71 -9.51 0.75 11.94
N GLY A 72 -10.03 1.15 10.78
CA GLY A 72 -10.64 2.46 10.55
C GLY A 72 -9.69 3.52 9.98
N ASP A 73 -8.37 3.32 10.05
CA ASP A 73 -7.40 4.29 9.53
C ASP A 73 -7.49 4.43 8.01
N ILE A 74 -7.36 5.66 7.53
CA ILE A 74 -7.35 6.01 6.11
C ILE A 74 -6.07 6.78 5.82
N VAL A 75 -5.34 6.37 4.78
CA VAL A 75 -4.10 7.02 4.35
C VAL A 75 -4.14 7.31 2.85
N HIS A 76 -3.71 8.51 2.48
CA HIS A 76 -3.45 8.88 1.10
C HIS A 76 -2.06 8.41 0.68
N ILE A 77 -1.97 7.76 -0.47
CA ILE A 77 -0.73 7.33 -1.08
C ILE A 77 -0.53 8.15 -2.36
N PRO A 78 0.44 9.07 -2.38
CA PRO A 78 0.74 9.86 -3.56
C PRO A 78 1.34 9.02 -4.69
N PRO A 79 1.20 9.45 -5.95
CA PRO A 79 1.75 8.73 -7.10
C PRO A 79 3.28 8.69 -7.03
N LYS A 80 3.87 7.67 -7.67
CA LYS A 80 5.33 7.48 -7.84
C LYS A 80 6.13 7.37 -6.53
N HIS A 81 5.48 7.00 -5.43
CA HIS A 81 6.14 6.66 -4.17
C HIS A 81 6.26 5.15 -4.02
N PHE A 82 7.45 4.65 -3.70
CA PHE A 82 7.66 3.22 -3.45
C PHE A 82 7.08 2.87 -2.08
N ILE A 83 6.16 1.90 -2.09
CA ILE A 83 5.47 1.44 -0.89
C ILE A 83 5.60 -0.07 -0.73
N LEU A 84 5.47 -0.49 0.52
CA LEU A 84 5.30 -1.88 0.91
C LEU A 84 4.24 -1.95 2.01
N MET A 85 3.21 -2.76 1.82
CA MET A 85 2.19 -3.00 2.83
C MET A 85 2.49 -4.32 3.53
N VAL A 86 2.40 -4.32 4.86
CA VAL A 86 2.65 -5.49 5.72
C VAL A 86 1.45 -5.68 6.63
N GLN A 87 0.94 -6.90 6.73
CA GLN A 87 0.07 -7.27 7.85
C GLN A 87 0.94 -7.53 9.08
N LEU A 88 0.58 -6.97 10.23
CA LEU A 88 1.27 -7.30 11.46
C LEU A 88 0.68 -8.60 12.03
N LYS A 89 1.57 -9.54 12.38
CA LYS A 89 1.15 -10.72 13.15
C LYS A 89 0.67 -10.22 14.52
N LYS A 90 -0.42 -10.80 15.01
CA LYS A 90 -0.84 -10.62 16.40
C LYS A 90 0.19 -11.22 17.34
#